data_AF-A0A2D5XY51-F1
#
_entry.id   AF-A0A2D5XY51-F1
#
_cell.length_a   1.000
_cell.length_b   1.000
_cell.length_c   1.000
_cell.angle_alpha   90.00
_cell.angle_beta   90.00
_cell.angle_gamma   90.00
#
_symmetry.space_group_name_H-M   'P 1'
#
loop_
_entity.id
_entity.type
_entity.pdbx_description
1 polymer ?
#
loop_
_entity_poly.entity_id
_entity_poly.type
_entity_poly.pdbx_seq_one_letter_code
_entity_poly.pdbx_strand_id
1 'polypeptide(L)'
;MGKALLSSLVALFVLVLIAYNLTSSGITFILHLLLLILGLSISILMTNRVTKSKNTLKSKIYFSFILPSFIFFSIIFSTFLGTHHDIEQYGIIPSLFSMSAIIVGVISLIIGVVLSLKRKNSGDLEYDLKPTLKILSVIFILLFVLFFYNRMLLGLALSTEAKSLCHLTISPEINSLLFNAGIKERCLFLTSMKESKTGEITCGELEGRGAKNSCYSNTAKERRDVKICVDNVIPEGSSSEYYECSSAINHLKDDLYEILKDPLHPDIMYAVKSTPELGIYLSGAGSAKYARYLPLVENVAAQGNLDVRKAALDILINRAASKPFEEEKRILREEVLPIIGEDPALQEYTEMINQILSAVLLEPIPGVSVPTP
;
A
#
# COMPACT_ATOMS: atom_id res chain seq x y z
N MET A 1 29.14 39.31 13.80
CA MET A 1 28.47 38.74 12.61
C MET A 1 28.32 37.20 12.63
N GLY A 2 29.38 36.41 12.82
CA GLY A 2 29.30 34.95 12.65
C GLY A 2 28.45 34.13 13.66
N LYS A 3 28.10 34.65 14.85
CA LYS A 3 27.20 33.92 15.79
C LYS A 3 25.74 34.00 15.33
N ALA A 4 25.29 35.17 14.90
CA ALA A 4 23.92 35.39 14.41
C ALA A 4 23.65 34.61 13.11
N LEU A 5 24.61 34.59 12.18
CA LEU A 5 24.49 33.84 10.92
C LEU A 5 24.33 32.33 11.16
N LEU A 6 25.16 31.74 12.04
CA LEU A 6 25.07 30.32 12.36
C LEU A 6 23.76 29.98 13.07
N SER A 7 23.32 30.83 13.99
CA SER A 7 22.04 30.65 14.68
C SER A 7 20.85 30.70 13.71
N SER A 8 20.89 31.63 12.74
CA SER A 8 19.84 31.77 11.71
C SER A 8 19.80 30.55 10.78
N LEU A 9 20.95 30.03 10.35
CA LEU A 9 21.02 28.83 9.51
C LEU A 9 20.55 27.56 10.24
N VAL A 10 20.86 27.42 11.53
CA VAL A 10 20.35 26.31 12.34
C VAL A 10 18.83 26.41 12.50
N ALA A 11 18.30 27.62 12.76
CA ALA A 11 16.86 27.84 12.82
C ALA A 11 16.16 27.53 11.48
N LEU A 12 16.75 27.96 10.36
CA LEU A 12 16.25 27.65 9.02
C LEU A 12 16.29 26.15 8.73
N PHE A 13 17.36 25.45 9.11
CA PHE A 13 17.45 23.99 9.00
C PHE A 13 16.33 23.29 9.77
N VAL A 14 16.06 23.73 11.01
CA VAL A 14 14.96 23.20 11.82
C VAL A 14 13.60 23.48 11.19
N LEU A 15 13.37 24.69 10.67
CA LEU A 15 12.12 25.04 9.98
C LEU A 15 11.89 24.21 8.71
N VAL A 16 12.94 23.99 7.91
CA VAL A 16 12.89 23.12 6.73
C VAL A 16 12.63 21.66 7.16
N LEU A 17 13.22 21.19 8.26
CA LEU A 17 12.96 19.85 8.80
C LEU A 17 11.49 19.69 9.26
N ILE A 18 10.91 20.73 9.87
CA ILE A 18 9.49 20.75 10.28
C ILE A 18 8.59 20.74 9.03
N ALA A 19 8.86 21.60 8.05
CA ALA A 19 8.09 21.66 6.80
C ALA A 19 8.18 20.36 5.99
N TYR A 20 9.33 19.68 6.03
CA TYR A 20 9.53 18.35 5.44
C TYR A 20 8.60 17.29 6.03
N ASN A 21 8.33 17.34 7.33
CA ASN A 21 7.42 16.40 7.98
C ASN A 21 5.94 16.69 7.70
N LEU A 22 5.60 17.92 7.32
CA LEU A 22 4.23 18.37 7.11
C LEU A 22 3.74 18.28 5.66
N THR A 23 4.63 18.02 4.69
CA THR A 23 4.29 18.10 3.26
C THR A 23 4.21 16.72 2.60
N SER A 24 3.21 16.51 1.74
CA SER A 24 3.03 15.25 0.99
C SER A 24 3.74 15.29 -0.37
N SER A 25 4.48 14.22 -0.64
CA SER A 25 5.11 13.69 -1.88
C SER A 25 5.84 14.59 -2.91
N GLY A 26 5.38 15.80 -3.21
CA GLY A 26 5.99 16.66 -4.25
C GLY A 26 7.03 17.65 -3.71
N ILE A 27 6.72 18.28 -2.56
CA ILE A 27 7.59 19.30 -1.95
C ILE A 27 8.77 18.66 -1.20
N THR A 28 8.64 17.37 -0.86
CA THR A 28 9.68 16.56 -0.21
C THR A 28 10.99 16.61 -0.98
N PHE A 29 11.00 16.61 -2.32
CA PHE A 29 12.24 16.71 -3.10
C PHE A 29 12.96 18.05 -2.92
N ILE A 30 12.23 19.16 -2.98
CA ILE A 30 12.78 20.52 -2.81
C ILE A 30 13.28 20.69 -1.36
N LEU A 31 12.56 20.15 -0.39
CA LEU A 31 12.94 20.16 1.03
C LEU A 31 14.20 19.32 1.30
N HIS A 32 14.39 18.19 0.61
CA HIS A 32 15.65 17.43 0.67
C HIS A 32 16.82 18.23 0.12
N LEU A 33 16.65 18.84 -1.05
CA LEU A 33 17.70 19.65 -1.66
C LEU A 33 18.07 20.83 -0.74
N LEU A 34 17.07 21.48 -0.14
CA LEU A 34 17.28 22.53 0.86
C LEU A 34 18.01 22.03 2.10
N LEU A 35 17.64 20.87 2.67
CA LEU A 35 18.33 20.25 3.80
C LEU A 35 19.78 19.92 3.47
N LEU A 36 20.05 19.46 2.25
CA LEU A 36 21.38 19.12 1.76
C LEU A 36 22.24 20.38 1.60
N ILE A 37 21.69 21.43 0.97
CA ILE A 37 22.34 22.74 0.82
C ILE A 37 22.59 23.38 2.20
N LEU A 38 21.62 23.32 3.12
CA LEU A 38 21.75 23.84 4.48
C LEU A 38 22.79 23.07 5.28
N GLY A 39 22.76 21.74 5.23
CA GLY A 39 23.75 20.86 5.86
C GLY A 39 25.16 21.13 5.34
N LEU A 40 25.32 21.29 4.02
CA LEU A 40 26.58 21.69 3.39
C LEU A 40 27.02 23.08 3.84
N SER A 41 26.10 24.05 3.88
CA SER A 41 26.40 25.44 4.29
C SER A 41 26.81 25.53 5.75
N ILE A 42 26.12 24.80 6.64
CA ILE A 42 26.48 24.66 8.05
C ILE A 42 27.83 23.98 8.19
N SER A 43 28.08 22.92 7.42
CA SER A 43 29.37 22.23 7.39
C SER A 43 30.51 23.17 6.97
N ILE A 44 30.34 23.93 5.89
CA ILE A 44 31.32 24.91 5.39
C ILE A 44 31.55 26.00 6.44
N LEU A 45 30.50 26.56 7.03
CA LEU A 45 30.63 27.60 8.05
C LEU A 45 31.28 27.09 9.32
N MET A 46 30.94 25.88 9.78
CA MET A 46 31.60 25.24 10.91
C MET A 46 33.07 24.99 10.58
N THR A 47 33.39 24.50 9.39
CA THR A 47 34.78 24.36 8.92
C THR A 47 35.53 25.66 8.95
N ASN A 48 34.96 26.73 8.40
CA ASN A 48 35.61 28.04 8.31
C ASN A 48 35.76 28.74 9.68
N ARG A 49 34.84 28.46 10.60
CA ARG A 49 34.92 28.95 11.98
C ARG A 49 35.93 28.17 12.80
N VAL A 50 35.98 26.86 12.55
CA VAL A 50 36.83 25.95 13.28
C VAL A 50 38.27 26.07 12.79
N THR A 51 38.54 26.31 11.49
CA THR A 51 39.87 26.70 10.98
C THR A 51 40.41 27.94 11.70
N LYS A 52 39.57 28.95 11.93
CA LYS A 52 39.92 30.17 12.69
C LYS A 52 39.97 29.98 14.22
N SER A 53 39.49 28.87 14.75
CA SER A 53 39.53 28.58 16.19
C SER A 53 40.87 27.98 16.59
N LYS A 54 41.35 28.28 17.81
CA LYS A 54 42.49 27.61 18.44
C LYS A 54 42.20 26.14 18.82
N ASN A 55 41.04 25.60 18.45
CA ASN A 55 40.66 24.23 18.78
C ASN A 55 41.57 23.23 18.07
N THR A 56 41.71 22.07 18.69
CA THR A 56 42.52 20.97 18.17
C THR A 56 41.99 20.49 16.82
N LEU A 57 42.92 20.01 16.02
CA LEU A 57 42.68 19.64 14.64
C LEU A 57 41.66 18.49 14.47
N LYS A 58 41.52 17.63 15.48
CA LYS A 58 40.45 16.61 15.54
C LYS A 58 39.07 17.19 15.82
N SER A 59 38.92 18.22 16.67
CA SER A 59 37.63 18.89 16.81
C SER A 59 37.22 19.57 15.50
N LYS A 60 38.20 20.00 14.69
CA LYS A 60 37.97 20.49 13.33
C LYS A 60 37.44 19.39 12.43
N ILE A 61 38.10 18.23 12.39
CA ILE A 61 37.69 17.09 11.57
C ILE A 61 36.31 16.54 12.00
N TYR A 62 36.05 16.42 13.31
CA TYR A 62 34.81 15.84 13.81
C TYR A 62 33.58 16.73 13.49
N PHE A 63 33.69 18.05 13.72
CA PHE A 63 32.59 18.99 13.45
C PHE A 63 32.41 19.35 11.98
N SER A 64 33.49 19.34 11.20
CA SER A 64 33.43 19.66 9.77
C SER A 64 33.03 18.49 8.91
N PHE A 65 33.31 17.25 9.33
CA PHE A 65 33.25 16.11 8.43
C PHE A 65 32.37 14.98 8.96
N ILE A 66 32.62 14.52 10.18
CA ILE A 66 31.91 13.36 10.72
C ILE A 66 30.44 13.70 11.00
N LEU A 67 30.18 14.82 11.67
CA LEU A 67 28.81 15.22 12.00
C LEU A 67 27.95 15.51 10.76
N PRO A 68 28.42 16.29 9.75
CA PRO A 68 27.65 16.52 8.53
C PRO A 68 27.49 15.26 7.69
N SER A 69 28.51 14.40 7.60
CA SER A 69 28.40 13.13 6.87
C SER A 69 27.40 12.19 7.54
N PHE A 70 27.42 12.10 8.87
CA PHE A 70 26.46 11.29 9.63
C PHE A 70 25.02 11.79 9.45
N ILE A 71 24.79 13.11 9.54
CA ILE A 71 23.47 13.71 9.29
C ILE A 71 23.02 13.45 7.85
N PHE A 72 23.92 13.65 6.88
CA PHE A 72 23.65 13.43 5.45
C PHE A 72 23.25 11.99 5.14
N PHE A 73 24.09 11.04 5.55
CA PHE A 73 23.86 9.62 5.31
C PHE A 73 22.55 9.14 5.83
N SER A 74 22.17 9.70 6.95
CA SER A 74 21.03 9.26 7.66
C SER A 74 19.72 9.85 7.16
N ILE A 75 19.75 11.12 6.75
CA ILE A 75 18.66 11.70 5.95
C ILE A 75 18.43 10.79 4.74
N ILE A 76 19.49 10.38 4.05
CA ILE A 76 19.37 9.52 2.86
C ILE A 76 18.90 8.11 3.21
N PHE A 77 19.52 7.46 4.18
CA PHE A 77 19.19 6.10 4.61
C PHE A 77 17.72 5.98 5.01
N SER A 78 17.19 6.98 5.72
CA SER A 78 15.81 6.95 6.18
C SER A 78 14.80 7.52 5.21
N THR A 79 15.21 8.33 4.26
CA THR A 79 14.39 8.59 3.08
C THR A 79 14.25 7.31 2.27
N PHE A 80 15.33 6.52 2.11
CA PHE A 80 15.31 5.30 1.30
C PHE A 80 14.54 4.13 1.94
N LEU A 81 14.73 3.88 3.23
CA LEU A 81 14.03 2.78 3.93
C LEU A 81 12.58 3.11 4.29
N GLY A 82 12.25 4.39 4.48
CA GLY A 82 10.93 4.81 4.93
C GLY A 82 9.92 5.07 3.81
N THR A 83 10.38 5.23 2.57
CA THR A 83 9.49 5.34 1.42
C THR A 83 9.83 4.23 0.44
N HIS A 84 9.14 3.09 0.54
CA HIS A 84 8.95 2.23 -0.62
C HIS A 84 8.21 3.08 -1.66
N HIS A 85 8.99 3.73 -2.52
CA HIS A 85 8.50 4.21 -3.79
C HIS A 85 8.62 3.02 -4.72
N ASP A 86 7.48 2.59 -5.27
CA ASP A 86 7.50 1.64 -6.38
C ASP A 86 8.45 2.21 -7.43
N ILE A 87 9.50 1.45 -7.73
CA ILE A 87 10.50 1.79 -8.74
C ILE A 87 9.80 2.06 -10.09
N GLU A 88 8.65 1.42 -10.30
CA GLU A 88 7.79 1.61 -11.46
C GLU A 88 7.18 3.03 -11.55
N GLN A 89 6.86 3.68 -10.43
CA GLN A 89 6.24 5.02 -10.45
C GLN A 89 7.26 6.17 -10.57
N TYR A 90 8.44 6.04 -9.95
CA TYR A 90 9.39 7.16 -9.83
C TYR A 90 10.66 6.98 -10.68
N GLY A 91 10.80 5.84 -11.36
CA GLY A 91 11.88 5.56 -12.30
C GLY A 91 13.23 5.26 -11.62
N ILE A 92 14.25 5.03 -12.45
CA ILE A 92 15.61 4.62 -12.03
C ILE A 92 16.39 5.78 -11.36
N ILE A 93 16.00 7.03 -11.62
CA ILE A 93 16.77 8.23 -11.26
C ILE A 93 16.92 8.41 -9.72
N PRO A 94 15.86 8.31 -8.90
CA PRO A 94 15.98 8.41 -7.43
C PRO A 94 16.84 7.30 -6.81
N SER A 95 16.80 6.10 -7.37
CA SER A 95 17.65 4.97 -6.96
C SER A 95 19.14 5.26 -7.20
N LEU A 96 19.50 5.75 -8.38
CA LEU A 96 20.89 6.11 -8.73
C LEU A 96 21.43 7.28 -7.88
N PHE A 97 20.59 8.29 -7.61
CA PHE A 97 20.97 9.41 -6.74
C PHE A 97 21.24 8.97 -5.29
N SER A 98 20.50 7.96 -4.82
CA SER A 98 20.64 7.46 -3.46
C SER A 98 21.88 6.58 -3.32
N MET A 99 22.14 5.70 -4.31
CA MET A 99 23.35 4.89 -4.36
C MET A 99 24.62 5.76 -4.45
N SER A 100 24.61 6.78 -5.30
CA SER A 100 25.74 7.71 -5.42
C SER A 100 25.99 8.47 -4.11
N ALA A 101 24.94 8.87 -3.40
CA ALA A 101 25.08 9.55 -2.13
C ALA A 101 25.60 8.65 -1.00
N ILE A 102 25.18 7.38 -0.96
CA ILE A 102 25.74 6.38 -0.03
C ILE A 102 27.25 6.21 -0.31
N ILE A 103 27.65 6.04 -1.57
CA ILE A 103 29.05 5.90 -1.96
C ILE A 103 29.88 7.13 -1.54
N VAL A 104 29.39 8.34 -1.83
CA VAL A 104 30.05 9.60 -1.46
C VAL A 104 30.20 9.74 0.05
N GLY A 105 29.17 9.37 0.80
CA GLY A 105 29.26 9.35 2.25
C GLY A 105 30.31 8.36 2.74
N VAL A 106 30.39 7.14 2.17
CA VAL A 106 31.29 6.07 2.66
C VAL A 106 32.73 6.49 2.42
N ILE A 107 33.01 7.04 1.24
CA ILE A 107 34.30 7.62 0.89
C ILE A 107 34.66 8.74 1.89
N SER A 108 33.71 9.63 2.21
CA SER A 108 33.91 10.73 3.16
C SER A 108 34.24 10.23 4.57
N LEU A 109 33.58 9.16 5.02
CA LEU A 109 33.86 8.50 6.31
C LEU A 109 35.27 7.89 6.31
N ILE A 110 35.63 7.11 5.28
CA ILE A 110 36.93 6.43 5.17
C ILE A 110 38.07 7.47 5.18
N ILE A 111 37.95 8.54 4.37
CA ILE A 111 38.92 9.63 4.34
C ILE A 111 39.05 10.29 5.73
N GLY A 112 37.91 10.55 6.39
CA GLY A 112 37.88 11.11 7.73
C GLY A 112 38.61 10.25 8.77
N VAL A 113 38.41 8.92 8.71
CA VAL A 113 39.06 7.95 9.61
C VAL A 113 40.56 7.86 9.34
N VAL A 114 40.97 7.71 8.08
CA VAL A 114 42.40 7.61 7.68
C VAL A 114 43.18 8.86 8.11
N LEU A 115 42.61 10.05 7.90
CA LEU A 115 43.21 11.31 8.34
C LEU A 115 43.29 11.42 9.87
N SER A 116 42.30 10.87 10.59
CA SER A 116 42.31 10.81 12.06
C SER A 116 43.40 9.88 12.60
N LEU A 117 43.59 8.72 11.96
CA LEU A 117 44.60 7.72 12.36
C LEU A 117 46.02 8.22 12.08
N LYS A 118 46.27 8.79 10.89
CA LYS A 118 47.58 9.36 10.52
C LYS A 118 48.04 10.43 11.50
N ARG A 119 47.10 11.23 12.01
CA ARG A 119 47.37 12.33 12.96
C ARG A 119 47.44 11.89 14.42
N LYS A 120 46.90 10.71 14.76
CA LYS A 120 47.10 10.08 16.08
C LYS A 120 48.55 9.63 16.25
N ASN A 121 49.15 9.08 15.19
CA ASN A 121 50.54 8.62 15.21
C ASN A 121 51.58 9.74 15.30
N SER A 122 51.21 11.01 15.10
CA SER A 122 52.14 12.15 15.19
C SER A 122 52.26 12.79 16.58
N GLY A 123 51.59 12.26 17.61
CA GLY A 123 51.85 12.65 19.03
C GLY A 123 51.22 13.96 19.53
N ASP A 124 50.57 14.77 18.69
CA ASP A 124 50.05 16.11 19.03
C ASP A 124 48.70 16.13 19.82
N LEU A 125 48.52 15.32 20.87
CA LEU A 125 47.17 15.03 21.39
C LEU A 125 47.01 15.07 22.91
N GLU A 126 46.70 16.26 23.44
CA GLU A 126 45.94 16.43 24.67
C GLU A 126 44.67 17.27 24.41
N TYR A 127 43.55 16.86 25.02
CA TYR A 127 42.21 17.35 24.70
C TYR A 127 41.56 18.08 25.85
N ASP A 128 40.87 19.18 25.52
CA ASP A 128 39.72 19.64 26.30
C ASP A 128 38.60 20.15 25.36
N LEU A 129 37.52 19.36 25.23
CA LEU A 129 36.33 19.75 24.46
C LEU A 129 35.40 20.55 25.37
N LYS A 130 35.00 21.75 24.94
CA LYS A 130 34.02 22.55 25.68
C LYS A 130 32.75 21.74 25.99
N PRO A 131 32.29 21.70 27.26
CA PRO A 131 31.17 20.86 27.69
C PRO A 131 29.88 21.04 26.87
N THR A 132 29.59 22.27 26.45
CA THR A 132 28.40 22.62 25.66
C THR A 132 28.33 21.90 24.32
N LEU A 133 29.49 21.65 23.70
CA LEU A 133 29.57 21.01 22.40
C LEU A 133 29.30 19.49 22.49
N LYS A 134 29.72 18.88 23.61
CA LYS A 134 29.42 17.46 23.92
C LYS A 134 27.92 17.27 24.15
N ILE A 135 27.31 18.14 24.95
CA ILE A 135 25.87 18.10 25.24
C ILE A 135 25.05 18.24 23.94
N LEU A 136 25.41 19.21 23.09
CA LEU A 136 24.71 19.43 21.83
C LEU A 136 24.81 18.23 20.89
N SER A 137 25.96 17.56 20.80
CA SER A 137 26.09 16.38 19.93
C SER A 137 25.27 15.20 20.44
N VAL A 138 25.21 15.00 21.76
CA VAL A 138 24.39 13.94 22.36
C VAL A 138 22.90 14.18 22.09
N ILE A 139 22.42 15.42 22.26
CA ILE A 139 21.03 15.78 21.94
C ILE A 139 20.73 15.55 20.46
N PHE A 140 21.64 15.95 19.56
CA PHE A 140 21.48 15.72 18.14
C PHE A 140 21.38 14.23 17.81
N ILE A 141 22.27 13.40 18.37
CA ILE A 141 22.25 11.93 18.15
C ILE A 141 20.93 11.32 18.67
N LEU A 142 20.44 11.76 19.83
CA LEU A 142 19.16 11.27 20.37
C LEU A 142 17.97 11.64 19.48
N LEU A 143 17.84 12.92 19.10
CA LEU A 143 16.78 13.38 18.20
C LEU A 143 16.84 12.67 16.85
N PHE A 144 18.06 12.48 16.37
CA PHE A 144 18.35 11.77 15.15
C PHE A 144 17.88 10.31 15.21
N VAL A 145 18.26 9.55 16.24
CA VAL A 145 17.81 8.16 16.42
C VAL A 145 16.29 8.10 16.52
N LEU A 146 15.67 8.97 17.32
CA LEU A 146 14.22 9.02 17.47
C LEU A 146 13.50 9.27 16.14
N PHE A 147 14.00 10.21 15.34
CA PHE A 147 13.39 10.59 14.06
C PHE A 147 13.45 9.46 13.02
N PHE A 148 14.53 8.69 13.03
CA PHE A 148 14.81 7.71 11.99
C PHE A 148 14.51 6.27 12.36
N TYR A 149 14.38 5.98 13.65
CA TYR A 149 14.08 4.65 14.18
C TYR A 149 12.84 4.02 13.53
N ASN A 150 11.72 4.74 13.51
CA ASN A 150 10.46 4.23 12.95
C ASN A 150 10.55 3.95 11.44
N ARG A 151 11.23 4.82 10.67
CA ARG A 151 11.42 4.61 9.23
C ARG A 151 12.37 3.44 8.94
N MET A 152 13.42 3.27 9.76
CA MET A 152 14.32 2.13 9.66
C MET A 152 13.59 0.82 9.95
N LEU A 153 12.79 0.77 11.01
CA LEU A 153 11.98 -0.41 11.33
C LEU A 153 11.00 -0.77 10.22
N LEU A 154 10.32 0.23 9.64
CA LEU A 154 9.43 0.03 8.50
C LEU A 154 10.17 -0.61 7.32
N GLY A 155 11.31 -0.04 6.91
CA GLY A 155 12.09 -0.58 5.80
C GLY A 155 12.65 -1.98 6.08
N LEU A 156 13.06 -2.26 7.33
CA LEU A 156 13.47 -3.60 7.74
C LEU A 156 12.30 -4.58 7.70
N ALA A 157 11.12 -4.20 8.20
CA ALA A 157 9.92 -5.03 8.16
C ALA A 157 9.52 -5.40 6.72
N LEU A 158 9.63 -4.45 5.78
CA LEU A 158 9.28 -4.66 4.37
C LEU A 158 10.32 -5.50 3.61
N SER A 159 11.61 -5.29 3.93
CA SER A 159 12.73 -6.03 3.33
C SER A 159 12.79 -7.47 3.81
N THR A 160 12.53 -7.70 5.10
CA THR A 160 12.60 -9.03 5.72
C THR A 160 11.25 -9.75 5.78
N GLU A 161 10.17 -9.08 5.40
CA GLU A 161 8.78 -9.55 5.53
C GLU A 161 8.38 -9.90 6.99
N ALA A 162 9.16 -9.45 7.98
CA ALA A 162 8.95 -9.75 9.39
C ALA A 162 7.98 -8.74 10.05
N LYS A 163 6.70 -9.12 10.14
CA LYS A 163 5.63 -8.32 10.78
C LYS A 163 5.92 -7.97 12.24
N SER A 164 6.65 -8.83 12.96
CA SER A 164 7.05 -8.58 14.35
C SER A 164 7.84 -7.27 14.52
N LEU A 165 8.55 -6.83 13.48
CA LEU A 165 9.27 -5.54 13.47
C LEU A 165 8.32 -4.34 13.47
N CYS A 166 7.11 -4.48 12.92
CA CYS A 166 6.10 -3.42 12.97
C CYS A 166 5.61 -3.16 14.40
N HIS A 167 5.61 -4.16 15.29
CA HIS A 167 5.27 -4.00 16.71
C HIS A 167 6.35 -3.26 17.51
N LEU A 168 7.57 -3.15 16.98
CA LEU A 168 8.66 -2.39 17.60
C LEU A 168 8.58 -0.89 17.27
N THR A 169 7.65 -0.48 16.40
CA THR A 169 7.47 0.93 16.04
C THR A 169 6.94 1.71 17.25
N ILE A 170 7.51 2.89 17.46
CA ILE A 170 7.10 3.78 18.54
C ILE A 170 6.00 4.69 18.00
N SER A 171 4.75 4.38 18.34
CA SER A 171 3.59 5.22 18.04
C SER A 171 3.05 5.79 19.35
N PRO A 172 3.31 7.07 19.67
CA PRO A 172 2.68 7.69 20.83
C PRO A 172 1.23 8.07 20.53
N GLU A 173 0.47 8.25 21.60
CA GLU A 173 -0.92 8.67 21.57
C GLU A 173 -1.10 10.06 20.91
N ILE A 174 -2.34 10.32 20.50
CA ILE A 174 -2.86 11.35 19.57
C ILE A 174 -2.43 12.82 19.84
N ASN A 175 -1.68 13.10 20.91
CA ASN A 175 -1.29 14.45 21.32
C ASN A 175 0.23 14.74 21.30
N SER A 176 1.06 13.90 20.68
CA SER A 176 2.51 14.17 20.58
C SER A 176 2.93 14.69 19.20
N LEU A 177 3.63 15.84 19.18
CA LEU A 177 4.04 16.59 17.98
C LEU A 177 5.16 15.94 17.15
N LEU A 178 5.77 14.85 17.63
CA LEU A 178 7.03 14.30 17.08
C LEU A 178 6.87 12.94 16.39
N PHE A 179 5.70 12.30 16.47
CA PHE A 179 5.54 10.93 15.98
C PHE A 179 4.10 10.71 15.51
N ASN A 180 3.98 10.09 14.34
CA ASN A 180 2.71 9.92 13.64
C ASN A 180 1.96 8.69 14.20
N ALA A 181 0.79 8.90 14.80
CA ALA A 181 -0.15 7.82 15.13
C ALA A 181 -0.60 7.17 13.81
N GLY A 182 -0.25 5.89 13.60
CA GLY A 182 -0.51 5.22 12.32
C GLY A 182 0.70 4.53 11.68
N ILE A 183 1.91 4.65 12.23
CA ILE A 183 3.11 4.03 11.64
C ILE A 183 3.05 2.51 11.75
N LYS A 184 2.57 1.98 12.88
CA LYS A 184 2.41 0.54 13.09
C LYS A 184 1.41 -0.03 12.08
N GLU A 185 0.25 0.61 11.98
CA GLU A 185 -0.85 0.24 11.10
C GLU A 185 -0.41 0.31 9.64
N ARG A 186 0.31 1.37 9.26
CA ARG A 186 0.90 1.50 7.92
C ARG A 186 1.96 0.44 7.64
N CYS A 187 2.77 0.09 8.64
CA CYS A 187 3.79 -0.96 8.51
C CYS A 187 3.15 -2.33 8.30
N LEU A 188 2.16 -2.67 9.12
CA LEU A 188 1.39 -3.90 8.97
C LEU A 188 0.68 -3.94 7.61
N PHE A 189 0.02 -2.85 7.21
CA PHE A 189 -0.61 -2.73 5.90
C PHE A 189 0.37 -2.99 4.74
N LEU A 190 1.51 -2.28 4.71
CA LEU A 190 2.48 -2.41 3.61
C LEU A 190 3.15 -3.80 3.58
N THR A 191 3.42 -4.40 4.73
CA THR A 191 3.97 -5.76 4.79
C THR A 191 2.95 -6.81 4.38
N SER A 192 1.66 -6.55 4.60
CA SER A 192 0.56 -7.46 4.24
C SER A 192 0.28 -7.53 2.74
N MET A 193 0.46 -6.41 2.02
CA MET A 193 0.32 -6.37 0.56
C MET A 193 1.27 -7.34 -0.13
N LYS A 194 2.51 -7.41 0.38
CA LYS A 194 3.57 -8.24 -0.21
C LYS A 194 3.32 -9.75 -0.03
N GLU A 195 2.60 -10.15 1.01
CA GLU A 195 2.24 -11.56 1.24
C GLU A 195 0.87 -11.91 0.63
N SER A 196 0.90 -12.40 -0.61
CA SER A 196 -0.29 -12.77 -1.42
C SER A 196 -1.23 -13.81 -0.81
N LYS A 197 -0.92 -14.45 0.33
CA LYS A 197 -1.83 -15.39 1.02
C LYS A 197 -2.29 -14.93 2.41
N THR A 198 -1.50 -14.17 3.15
CA THR A 198 -1.80 -13.74 4.54
C THR A 198 -2.38 -12.33 4.65
N GLY A 199 -2.46 -11.59 3.55
CA GLY A 199 -3.02 -10.23 3.49
C GLY A 199 -4.37 -10.06 4.21
N GLU A 200 -5.34 -10.96 3.96
CA GLU A 200 -6.66 -10.92 4.62
C GLU A 200 -6.59 -11.08 6.15
N ILE A 201 -5.86 -12.08 6.64
CA ILE A 201 -5.69 -12.32 8.08
C ILE A 201 -5.13 -11.06 8.75
N THR A 202 -4.16 -10.44 8.09
CA THR A 202 -3.45 -9.27 8.64
C THR A 202 -4.30 -8.00 8.58
N CYS A 203 -5.14 -7.83 7.55
CA CYS A 203 -6.15 -6.77 7.53
C CYS A 203 -7.12 -6.89 8.71
N GLY A 204 -7.44 -8.12 9.15
CA GLY A 204 -8.25 -8.38 10.35
C GLY A 204 -7.61 -7.90 11.66
N GLU A 205 -6.28 -7.84 11.73
CA GLU A 205 -5.50 -7.44 12.91
C GLU A 205 -5.36 -5.93 13.08
N LEU A 206 -5.69 -5.12 12.07
CA LEU A 206 -5.59 -3.66 12.14
C LEU A 206 -6.61 -3.09 13.13
N GLU A 207 -6.21 -2.09 13.92
CA GLU A 207 -7.13 -1.36 14.79
C GLU A 207 -7.82 -0.23 14.00
N GLY A 208 -9.15 -0.12 14.14
CA GLY A 208 -9.95 0.91 13.48
C GLY A 208 -10.52 0.51 12.11
N ARG A 209 -11.81 0.75 11.91
CA ARG A 209 -12.57 0.29 10.74
C ARG A 209 -12.02 0.86 9.42
N GLY A 210 -11.67 2.15 9.36
CA GLY A 210 -11.13 2.75 8.14
C GLY A 210 -9.79 2.14 7.69
N ALA A 211 -8.92 1.77 8.65
CA ALA A 211 -7.66 1.10 8.32
C ALA A 211 -7.89 -0.32 7.78
N LYS A 212 -8.82 -1.07 8.40
CA LYS A 212 -9.24 -2.40 7.91
C LYS A 212 -9.82 -2.32 6.50
N ASN A 213 -10.77 -1.42 6.26
CA ASN A 213 -11.45 -1.28 4.97
C ASN A 213 -10.47 -0.87 3.86
N SER A 214 -9.57 0.06 4.13
CA SER A 214 -8.49 0.42 3.21
C SER A 214 -7.55 -0.76 2.93
N CYS A 215 -7.22 -1.56 3.95
CA CYS A 215 -6.43 -2.79 3.80
C CYS A 215 -7.11 -3.82 2.88
N TYR A 216 -8.36 -4.16 3.16
CA TYR A 216 -9.12 -5.12 2.36
C TYR A 216 -9.35 -4.63 0.93
N SER A 217 -9.67 -3.34 0.73
CA SER A 217 -9.87 -2.76 -0.61
C SER A 217 -8.60 -2.85 -1.46
N ASN A 218 -7.45 -2.50 -0.89
CA ASN A 218 -6.20 -2.60 -1.64
C ASN A 218 -5.77 -4.06 -1.87
N THR A 219 -5.97 -4.94 -0.89
CA THR A 219 -5.71 -6.38 -1.04
C THR A 219 -6.59 -6.98 -2.15
N ALA A 220 -7.87 -6.60 -2.18
CA ALA A 220 -8.81 -6.98 -3.24
C ALA A 220 -8.35 -6.49 -4.61
N LYS A 221 -7.83 -5.26 -4.71
CA LYS A 221 -7.29 -4.70 -5.95
C LYS A 221 -6.05 -5.45 -6.43
N GLU A 222 -5.10 -5.69 -5.55
CA GLU A 222 -3.82 -6.34 -5.88
C GLU A 222 -4.01 -7.81 -6.26
N ARG A 223 -4.83 -8.53 -5.49
CA ARG A 223 -5.15 -9.94 -5.79
C ARG A 223 -6.14 -10.10 -6.93
N ARG A 224 -6.77 -9.01 -7.36
CA ARG A 224 -7.97 -9.04 -8.21
C ARG A 224 -8.95 -10.02 -7.59
N ASP A 225 -9.46 -9.75 -6.40
CA ASP A 225 -10.48 -10.59 -5.78
C ASP A 225 -11.48 -9.71 -5.04
N VAL A 226 -12.61 -9.44 -5.70
CA VAL A 226 -13.67 -8.58 -5.15
C VAL A 226 -14.35 -9.23 -3.96
N LYS A 227 -14.29 -10.57 -3.84
CA LYS A 227 -14.85 -11.27 -2.69
C LYS A 227 -14.20 -10.84 -1.39
N ILE A 228 -12.91 -10.51 -1.42
CA ILE A 228 -12.18 -9.95 -0.25
C ILE A 228 -12.86 -8.66 0.24
N CYS A 229 -13.27 -7.78 -0.68
CA CYS A 229 -13.98 -6.55 -0.33
C CYS A 229 -15.42 -6.84 0.12
N VAL A 230 -16.12 -7.72 -0.61
CA VAL A 230 -17.53 -8.04 -0.34
C VAL A 230 -17.70 -8.71 1.02
N ASP A 231 -16.87 -9.69 1.35
CA ASP A 231 -17.02 -10.49 2.57
C ASP A 231 -16.51 -9.77 3.82
N ASN A 232 -15.59 -8.80 3.68
CA ASN A 232 -14.94 -8.16 4.83
C ASN A 232 -15.29 -6.69 5.04
N VAL A 233 -15.76 -5.97 4.02
CA VAL A 233 -16.08 -4.52 4.12
C VAL A 233 -17.59 -4.28 4.11
N ILE A 234 -18.35 -5.00 3.29
CA ILE A 234 -19.80 -4.81 3.14
C ILE A 234 -20.64 -5.30 4.33
N PRO A 235 -20.30 -6.36 5.09
CA PRO A 235 -21.18 -6.86 6.14
C PRO A 235 -21.29 -5.93 7.37
N GLU A 236 -20.36 -4.98 7.55
CA GLU A 236 -20.31 -4.12 8.74
C GLU A 236 -21.10 -2.79 8.64
N GLY A 237 -21.71 -2.52 7.49
CA GLY A 237 -22.80 -1.55 7.35
C GLY A 237 -22.44 -0.06 7.51
N SER A 238 -22.18 0.63 6.39
CA SER A 238 -22.66 1.98 6.09
C SER A 238 -22.49 2.27 4.59
N SER A 239 -23.37 3.08 3.99
CA SER A 239 -23.26 3.46 2.56
C SER A 239 -21.98 4.22 2.23
N SER A 240 -21.30 4.80 3.23
CA SER A 240 -20.00 5.45 3.08
C SER A 240 -18.84 4.47 2.89
N GLU A 241 -18.89 3.29 3.53
CA GLU A 241 -17.84 2.27 3.43
C GLU A 241 -17.83 1.58 2.05
N TYR A 242 -18.96 1.69 1.34
CA TYR A 242 -19.10 1.29 -0.06
C TYR A 242 -18.14 2.04 -1.01
N TYR A 243 -17.79 3.29 -0.70
CA TYR A 243 -16.92 4.10 -1.57
C TYR A 243 -15.47 3.63 -1.58
N GLU A 244 -14.98 3.00 -0.50
CA GLU A 244 -13.60 2.53 -0.43
C GLU A 244 -13.38 1.28 -1.29
N CYS A 245 -14.37 0.37 -1.38
CA CYS A 245 -14.37 -0.74 -2.34
C CYS A 245 -14.72 -0.29 -3.77
N SER A 246 -15.44 0.82 -3.93
CA SER A 246 -15.89 1.31 -5.25
C SER A 246 -14.75 1.51 -6.23
N SER A 247 -13.58 2.01 -5.79
CA SER A 247 -12.43 2.21 -6.70
C SER A 247 -11.84 0.87 -7.18
N ALA A 248 -11.68 -0.11 -6.29
CA ALA A 248 -11.21 -1.45 -6.65
C ALA A 248 -12.21 -2.13 -7.58
N ILE A 249 -13.51 -2.04 -7.26
CA ILE A 249 -14.59 -2.62 -8.07
C ILE A 249 -14.68 -1.93 -9.43
N ASN A 250 -14.50 -0.60 -9.52
CA ASN A 250 -14.53 0.11 -10.81
C ASN A 250 -13.35 -0.27 -11.70
N HIS A 251 -12.14 -0.46 -11.14
CA HIS A 251 -11.01 -0.96 -11.92
C HIS A 251 -11.28 -2.37 -12.41
N LEU A 252 -11.74 -3.24 -11.51
CA LEU A 252 -12.04 -4.61 -11.85
C LEU A 252 -13.17 -4.72 -12.88
N LYS A 253 -14.15 -3.83 -12.81
CA LYS A 253 -15.30 -3.79 -13.71
C LYS A 253 -14.88 -3.68 -15.17
N ASP A 254 -13.89 -2.83 -15.48
CA ASP A 254 -13.41 -2.65 -16.84
C ASP A 254 -12.50 -3.82 -17.26
N ASP A 255 -11.65 -4.32 -16.37
CA ASP A 255 -10.83 -5.52 -16.60
C ASP A 255 -11.71 -6.76 -16.89
N LEU A 256 -12.73 -7.01 -16.06
CA LEU A 256 -13.69 -8.10 -16.22
C LEU A 256 -14.43 -8.00 -17.55
N TYR A 257 -14.80 -6.78 -17.95
CA TYR A 257 -15.51 -6.58 -19.21
C TYR A 257 -14.62 -6.93 -20.41
N GLU A 258 -13.35 -6.52 -20.40
CA GLU A 258 -12.40 -6.89 -21.45
C GLU A 258 -12.08 -8.38 -21.45
N ILE A 259 -11.90 -9.00 -20.28
CA ILE A 259 -11.65 -10.45 -20.17
C ILE A 259 -12.86 -11.25 -20.70
N LEU A 260 -14.09 -10.88 -20.33
CA LEU A 260 -15.30 -11.59 -20.75
C LEU A 260 -15.59 -11.50 -22.26
N LYS A 261 -14.94 -10.59 -23.01
CA LYS A 261 -15.06 -10.54 -24.48
C LYS A 261 -14.36 -11.72 -25.15
N ASP A 262 -13.37 -12.33 -24.50
CA ASP A 262 -12.61 -13.45 -25.04
C ASP A 262 -12.83 -14.70 -24.16
N PRO A 263 -13.70 -15.64 -24.59
CA PRO A 263 -13.97 -16.89 -23.88
C PRO A 263 -12.73 -17.78 -23.66
N LEU A 264 -11.63 -17.52 -24.37
CA LEU A 264 -10.37 -18.26 -24.27
C LEU A 264 -9.30 -17.50 -23.47
N HIS A 265 -9.62 -16.33 -22.92
CA HIS A 265 -8.69 -15.56 -22.11
C HIS A 265 -8.19 -16.39 -20.92
N PRO A 266 -6.88 -16.35 -20.57
CA PRO A 266 -6.33 -17.16 -19.48
C PRO A 266 -7.02 -16.91 -18.12
N ASP A 267 -7.47 -15.67 -17.90
CA ASP A 267 -8.17 -15.25 -16.68
C ASP A 267 -9.70 -15.35 -16.77
N ILE A 268 -10.26 -16.03 -17.79
CA ILE A 268 -11.71 -16.04 -18.01
C ILE A 268 -12.49 -16.67 -16.86
N MET A 269 -11.96 -17.74 -16.25
CA MET A 269 -12.58 -18.40 -15.09
C MET A 269 -12.71 -17.43 -13.91
N TYR A 270 -11.68 -16.62 -13.70
CA TYR A 270 -11.69 -15.58 -12.68
C TYR A 270 -12.79 -14.55 -12.98
N ALA A 271 -12.90 -14.12 -14.24
CA ALA A 271 -13.87 -13.10 -14.61
C ALA A 271 -15.32 -13.57 -14.50
N VAL A 272 -15.60 -14.80 -14.93
CA VAL A 272 -16.89 -15.47 -14.76
C VAL A 272 -17.27 -15.51 -13.28
N LYS A 273 -16.39 -16.07 -12.43
CA LYS A 273 -16.66 -16.22 -11.00
C LYS A 273 -16.88 -14.91 -10.26
N SER A 274 -16.31 -13.79 -10.73
CA SER A 274 -16.46 -12.47 -10.11
C SER A 274 -17.71 -11.70 -10.58
N THR A 275 -18.43 -12.23 -11.57
CA THR A 275 -19.58 -11.53 -12.19
C THR A 275 -20.80 -11.44 -11.24
N PRO A 276 -21.17 -12.46 -10.46
CA PRO A 276 -22.28 -12.36 -9.50
C PRO A 276 -22.08 -11.26 -8.44
N GLU A 277 -20.87 -11.14 -7.90
CA GLU A 277 -20.49 -10.13 -6.90
C GLU A 277 -20.58 -8.73 -7.50
N LEU A 278 -20.15 -8.57 -8.76
CA LEU A 278 -20.34 -7.34 -9.51
C LEU A 278 -21.83 -7.02 -9.72
N GLY A 279 -22.67 -8.05 -9.92
CA GLY A 279 -24.11 -7.92 -10.05
C GLY A 279 -24.77 -7.36 -8.78
N ILE A 280 -24.40 -7.88 -7.61
CA ILE A 280 -24.85 -7.35 -6.32
C ILE A 280 -24.46 -5.87 -6.20
N TYR A 281 -23.21 -5.53 -6.51
CA TYR A 281 -22.71 -4.15 -6.47
C TYR A 281 -23.44 -3.21 -7.45
N LEU A 282 -23.71 -3.67 -8.67
CA LEU A 282 -24.35 -2.85 -9.70
C LEU A 282 -25.88 -2.76 -9.51
N SER A 283 -26.50 -3.71 -8.81
CA SER A 283 -27.95 -3.73 -8.57
C SER A 283 -28.43 -2.53 -7.76
N GLY A 284 -27.64 -2.05 -6.79
CA GLY A 284 -27.91 -0.82 -6.04
C GLY A 284 -27.80 0.46 -6.89
N ALA A 285 -27.09 0.42 -8.02
CA ALA A 285 -26.89 1.54 -8.95
C ALA A 285 -27.76 1.47 -10.21
N GLY A 286 -28.76 0.58 -10.23
CA GLY A 286 -29.65 0.33 -11.37
C GLY A 286 -29.23 -0.89 -12.19
N SER A 287 -30.17 -1.81 -12.38
CA SER A 287 -30.05 -3.08 -13.13
C SER A 287 -29.45 -2.96 -14.54
N ALA A 288 -29.53 -1.77 -15.15
CA ALA A 288 -29.03 -1.49 -16.49
C ALA A 288 -27.50 -1.71 -16.66
N LYS A 289 -26.70 -1.52 -15.60
CA LYS A 289 -25.24 -1.72 -15.70
C LYS A 289 -24.84 -3.19 -15.68
N TYR A 290 -25.61 -4.04 -14.99
CA TYR A 290 -25.37 -5.49 -15.01
C TYR A 290 -25.78 -6.11 -16.34
N ALA A 291 -26.83 -5.56 -16.97
CA ALA A 291 -27.31 -6.01 -18.29
C ALA A 291 -26.22 -6.05 -19.37
N ARG A 292 -25.19 -5.20 -19.28
CA ARG A 292 -24.09 -5.16 -20.25
C ARG A 292 -23.14 -6.38 -20.20
N TYR A 293 -23.12 -7.10 -19.07
CA TYR A 293 -22.24 -8.27 -18.87
C TYR A 293 -22.89 -9.57 -19.32
N LEU A 294 -24.22 -9.64 -19.29
CA LEU A 294 -24.95 -10.87 -19.56
C LEU A 294 -24.69 -11.46 -20.95
N PRO A 295 -24.69 -10.67 -22.04
CA PRO A 295 -24.33 -11.19 -23.36
C PRO A 295 -22.90 -11.75 -23.41
N LEU A 296 -21.99 -11.21 -22.60
CA LEU A 296 -20.62 -11.72 -22.52
C LEU A 296 -20.56 -13.04 -21.75
N VAL A 297 -21.28 -13.17 -20.64
CA VAL A 297 -21.41 -14.44 -19.91
C VAL A 297 -22.06 -15.52 -20.77
N GLU A 298 -23.08 -15.17 -21.56
CA GLU A 298 -23.72 -16.07 -22.54
C GLU A 298 -22.72 -16.53 -23.62
N ASN A 299 -21.91 -15.60 -24.15
CA ASN A 299 -20.84 -15.92 -25.10
C ASN A 299 -19.78 -16.86 -24.48
N VAL A 300 -19.42 -16.64 -23.23
CA VAL A 300 -18.47 -17.48 -22.49
C VAL A 300 -19.05 -18.87 -22.20
N ALA A 301 -20.34 -18.96 -21.85
CA ALA A 301 -21.06 -20.22 -21.69
C ALA A 301 -21.17 -21.02 -23.00
N ALA A 302 -21.21 -20.34 -24.14
CA ALA A 302 -21.24 -20.98 -25.46
C ALA A 302 -19.86 -21.47 -25.93
N GLN A 303 -18.79 -20.70 -25.71
CA GLN A 303 -17.50 -20.88 -26.39
C GLN A 303 -16.32 -21.23 -25.47
N GLY A 304 -16.46 -21.09 -24.16
CA GLY A 304 -15.37 -21.34 -23.21
C GLY A 304 -14.94 -22.82 -23.15
N ASN A 305 -13.88 -23.10 -22.40
CA ASN A 305 -13.58 -24.49 -22.02
C ASN A 305 -14.67 -25.04 -21.07
N LEU A 306 -14.71 -26.37 -20.90
CA LEU A 306 -15.79 -27.03 -20.15
C LEU A 306 -16.02 -26.45 -18.75
N ASP A 307 -14.97 -26.26 -17.97
CA ASP A 307 -15.09 -25.73 -16.59
C ASP A 307 -15.62 -24.30 -16.58
N VAL A 308 -15.14 -23.46 -17.51
CA VAL A 308 -15.58 -22.07 -17.68
C VAL A 308 -17.04 -22.02 -18.10
N ARG A 309 -17.47 -22.91 -19.01
CA ARG A 309 -18.86 -23.00 -19.46
C ARG A 309 -19.79 -23.38 -18.31
N LYS A 310 -19.41 -24.37 -17.51
CA LYS A 310 -20.18 -24.76 -16.30
C LYS A 310 -20.34 -23.57 -15.34
N ALA A 311 -19.25 -22.89 -15.01
CA ALA A 311 -19.29 -21.72 -14.14
C ALA A 311 -20.16 -20.58 -14.71
N ALA A 312 -20.13 -20.35 -16.03
CA ALA A 312 -20.98 -19.34 -16.67
C ALA A 312 -22.46 -19.76 -16.67
N LEU A 313 -22.77 -21.05 -16.87
CA LEU A 313 -24.12 -21.58 -16.79
C LEU A 313 -24.71 -21.47 -15.39
N ASP A 314 -23.92 -21.73 -14.34
CA ASP A 314 -24.36 -21.52 -12.95
C ASP A 314 -24.85 -20.09 -12.73
N ILE A 315 -24.16 -19.09 -13.30
CA ILE A 315 -24.53 -17.68 -13.20
C ILE A 315 -25.85 -17.41 -13.93
N LEU A 316 -26.02 -17.94 -15.14
CA LEU A 316 -27.24 -17.75 -15.94
C LEU A 316 -28.45 -18.42 -15.28
N ILE A 317 -28.28 -19.61 -14.71
CA ILE A 317 -29.34 -20.33 -13.97
C ILE A 317 -29.68 -19.58 -12.69
N ASN A 318 -28.70 -19.15 -11.89
CA ASN A 318 -28.97 -18.36 -10.68
C ASN A 318 -29.67 -17.04 -10.99
N ARG A 319 -29.33 -16.40 -12.12
CA ARG A 319 -30.05 -15.23 -12.62
C ARG A 319 -31.51 -15.57 -12.92
N ALA A 320 -31.79 -16.68 -13.60
CA ALA A 320 -33.16 -17.09 -13.90
C ALA A 320 -33.94 -17.38 -12.60
N ALA A 321 -33.34 -18.10 -11.66
CA ALA A 321 -33.93 -18.43 -10.36
C ALA A 321 -34.27 -17.20 -9.49
N SER A 322 -33.62 -16.06 -9.75
CA SER A 322 -33.95 -14.79 -9.09
C SER A 322 -35.22 -14.10 -9.61
N LYS A 323 -35.87 -14.67 -10.65
CA LYS A 323 -37.06 -14.12 -11.29
C LYS A 323 -38.34 -14.81 -10.81
N PRO A 324 -39.52 -14.20 -11.00
CA PRO A 324 -40.79 -14.89 -10.80
C PRO A 324 -40.84 -16.18 -11.63
N PHE A 325 -41.50 -17.21 -11.09
CA PHE A 325 -41.50 -18.57 -11.63
C PHE A 325 -41.73 -18.69 -13.15
N GLU A 326 -42.73 -17.98 -13.71
CA GLU A 326 -42.99 -18.04 -15.15
C GLU A 326 -41.87 -17.39 -15.98
N GLU A 327 -41.27 -16.31 -15.47
CA GLU A 327 -40.15 -15.62 -16.12
C GLU A 327 -38.85 -16.41 -15.99
N GLU A 328 -38.62 -17.09 -14.85
CA GLU A 328 -37.53 -18.06 -14.68
C GLU A 328 -37.62 -19.14 -15.75
N LYS A 329 -38.80 -19.77 -15.91
CA LYS A 329 -39.01 -20.82 -16.92
C LYS A 329 -38.82 -20.29 -18.34
N ARG A 330 -39.26 -19.06 -18.62
CA ARG A 330 -39.04 -18.41 -19.93
C ARG A 330 -37.55 -18.25 -20.21
N ILE A 331 -36.78 -17.65 -19.29
CA ILE A 331 -35.33 -17.44 -19.45
C ILE A 331 -34.60 -18.78 -19.61
N LEU A 332 -34.88 -19.76 -18.75
CA LEU A 332 -34.23 -21.07 -18.84
C LEU A 332 -34.47 -21.76 -20.18
N ARG A 333 -35.69 -21.64 -20.72
CA ARG A 333 -36.07 -22.26 -22.00
C ARG A 333 -35.53 -21.51 -23.22
N GLU A 334 -35.66 -20.20 -23.24
CA GLU A 334 -35.39 -19.37 -24.43
C GLU A 334 -33.96 -18.88 -24.51
N GLU A 335 -33.30 -18.67 -23.36
CA GLU A 335 -31.96 -18.08 -23.29
C GLU A 335 -30.90 -19.11 -22.90
N VAL A 336 -31.13 -19.93 -21.87
CA VAL A 336 -30.08 -20.83 -21.31
C VAL A 336 -29.96 -22.17 -22.03
N LEU A 337 -31.07 -22.89 -22.23
CA LEU A 337 -31.06 -24.20 -22.91
C LEU A 337 -30.39 -24.17 -24.31
N PRO A 338 -30.66 -23.17 -25.17
CA PRO A 338 -30.01 -23.09 -26.48
C PRO A 338 -28.48 -22.96 -26.43
N ILE A 339 -27.93 -22.37 -25.35
CA ILE A 339 -26.49 -22.23 -25.16
C ILE A 339 -25.82 -23.58 -24.84
N ILE A 340 -26.52 -24.46 -24.11
CA ILE A 340 -26.03 -25.80 -23.76
C ILE A 340 -25.99 -26.68 -25.02
N GLY A 341 -27.03 -26.60 -25.86
CA GLY A 341 -27.15 -27.39 -27.07
C GLY A 341 -27.22 -28.90 -26.79
N GLU A 342 -26.65 -29.71 -27.68
CA GLU A 342 -26.56 -31.17 -27.56
C GLU A 342 -25.21 -31.64 -26.98
N ASP A 343 -24.55 -30.79 -26.17
CA ASP A 343 -23.23 -31.12 -25.62
C ASP A 343 -23.32 -32.17 -24.49
N PRO A 344 -22.80 -33.39 -24.69
CA PRO A 344 -22.88 -34.46 -23.69
C PRO A 344 -22.15 -34.13 -22.38
N ALA A 345 -21.13 -33.25 -22.42
CA ALA A 345 -20.39 -32.86 -21.22
C ALA A 345 -21.20 -31.93 -20.30
N LEU A 346 -22.32 -31.39 -20.78
CA LEU A 346 -23.23 -30.50 -20.06
C LEU A 346 -24.63 -31.11 -19.85
N GLN A 347 -24.79 -32.41 -20.11
CA GLN A 347 -26.06 -33.13 -19.97
C GLN A 347 -26.73 -32.94 -18.59
N GLU A 348 -25.92 -32.88 -17.53
CA GLU A 348 -26.37 -32.61 -16.15
C GLU A 348 -27.14 -31.27 -16.04
N TYR A 349 -26.66 -30.23 -16.72
CA TYR A 349 -27.32 -28.92 -16.74
C TYR A 349 -28.65 -28.97 -17.51
N THR A 350 -28.68 -29.70 -18.63
CA THR A 350 -29.91 -29.93 -19.40
C THR A 350 -30.97 -30.65 -18.57
N GLU A 351 -30.58 -31.69 -17.84
CA GLU A 351 -31.47 -32.45 -16.95
C GLU A 351 -32.01 -31.59 -15.80
N MET A 352 -31.11 -30.85 -15.13
CA MET A 352 -31.48 -29.90 -14.08
C MET A 352 -32.48 -28.85 -14.59
N ILE A 353 -32.23 -28.24 -15.75
CA ILE A 353 -33.15 -27.25 -16.31
C ILE A 353 -34.48 -27.88 -16.70
N ASN A 354 -34.50 -29.07 -17.31
CA ASN A 354 -35.73 -29.77 -17.65
C ASN A 354 -36.56 -30.12 -16.40
N GLN A 355 -35.91 -30.46 -15.29
CA GLN A 355 -36.58 -30.66 -14.02
C GLN A 355 -37.28 -29.37 -13.55
N ILE A 356 -36.60 -28.22 -13.58
CA ILE A 356 -37.20 -26.91 -13.25
C ILE A 356 -38.35 -26.58 -14.20
N LEU A 357 -38.17 -26.80 -15.50
CA LEU A 357 -39.21 -26.54 -16.50
C LEU A 357 -40.45 -27.43 -16.34
N SER A 358 -40.28 -28.64 -15.80
CA SER A 358 -41.37 -29.57 -15.49
C SER A 358 -42.12 -29.23 -14.20
N ALA A 359 -41.55 -28.37 -13.35
CA ALA A 359 -42.20 -27.96 -12.11
C ALA A 359 -43.50 -27.20 -12.40
N VAL A 360 -44.47 -27.38 -11.51
CA VAL A 360 -45.80 -26.73 -11.55
C VAL A 360 -46.02 -26.03 -10.22
N LEU A 361 -46.48 -24.76 -10.27
CA LEU A 361 -46.93 -24.06 -9.08
C LEU A 361 -48.17 -24.76 -8.53
N LEU A 362 -48.09 -25.26 -7.31
CA LEU A 362 -49.26 -25.80 -6.63
C LEU A 362 -50.22 -24.65 -6.34
N GLU A 363 -51.47 -24.79 -6.79
CA GLU A 363 -52.52 -23.85 -6.42
C GLU A 363 -52.74 -23.89 -4.90
N PRO A 364 -53.00 -22.74 -4.26
CA PRO A 364 -53.33 -22.72 -2.84
C PRO A 364 -54.53 -23.64 -2.59
N ILE A 365 -54.39 -24.58 -1.65
CA ILE A 365 -55.49 -25.48 -1.30
C ILE A 365 -56.61 -24.63 -0.69
N PRO A 366 -57.81 -24.58 -1.30
CA PRO A 366 -58.91 -23.77 -0.80
C PRO A 366 -59.23 -24.12 0.66
N GLY A 367 -59.20 -23.12 1.55
CA GLY A 367 -59.51 -23.29 2.97
C GLY A 367 -58.33 -23.66 3.88
N VAL A 368 -57.12 -23.83 3.34
CA VAL A 368 -55.89 -24.00 4.14
C VAL A 368 -55.14 -22.67 4.16
N SER A 369 -55.30 -21.90 5.25
CA SER A 369 -54.45 -20.74 5.49
C SER A 369 -53.04 -21.23 5.82
N VAL A 370 -52.07 -20.90 4.97
CA VAL A 370 -50.66 -21.09 5.32
C VAL A 370 -50.38 -20.18 6.52
N PRO A 371 -49.96 -20.72 7.68
CA PRO A 371 -49.60 -19.88 8.81
C PRO A 371 -48.44 -18.98 8.38
N THR A 372 -48.68 -17.68 8.39
CA THR A 372 -47.62 -16.68 8.20
C THR A 372 -46.62 -16.80 9.35
N PRO A 373 -45.31 -16.88 9.06
CA PRO A 373 -44.27 -16.97 10.07
C PRO A 373 -44.16 -15.71 10.94
#